data_AF-A0A1S8MP57-F1
#
_entry.id   AF-A0A1S8MP57-F1
#
_cell.length_a   1.000
_cell.length_b   1.000
_cell.length_c   1.000
_cell.angle_alpha   90.00
_cell.angle_beta   90.00
_cell.angle_gamma   90.00
#
_symmetry.space_group_name_H-M   'P 1'
#
loop_
_entity.id
_entity.type
_entity.pdbx_description
1 polymer ?
#
loop_
_entity_poly.entity_id
_entity_poly.type
_entity_poly.pdbx_seq_one_letter_code
_entity_poly.pdbx_strand_id
1 'polypeptide(L)' 'MINRETLLKKIENLSPYLLEEVDDYIDFIQFKKVKNNNVKIDNITLASQDSLSKDWLKPEENEAWADL' A
#
# COMPACT_ATOMS: atom_id res chain seq x y z
N MET A 1 -21.02 16.25 -10.08
CA MET A 1 -20.48 15.01 -10.68
C MET A 1 -19.56 15.46 -11.81
N ILE A 2 -18.29 15.04 -11.82
CA ILE A 2 -17.39 15.38 -12.93
C ILE A 2 -17.81 14.57 -14.16
N ASN A 3 -18.04 15.25 -15.29
CA ASN A 3 -18.41 14.62 -16.54
C ASN A 3 -17.17 14.21 -17.33
N ARG A 4 -17.25 13.07 -18.04
CA ARG A 4 -16.16 12.54 -18.86
C ARG A 4 -15.65 13.55 -19.89
N GLU A 5 -16.55 14.32 -20.49
CA GLU A 5 -16.23 15.35 -21.49
C GLU A 5 -15.36 16.48 -20.92
N THR A 6 -15.60 16.87 -19.67
CA THR A 6 -14.80 17.92 -19.01
C THR A 6 -13.40 17.43 -18.67
N LEU A 7 -13.24 16.13 -18.42
CA LEU A 7 -11.94 15.49 -18.18
C LEU A 7 -11.12 15.40 -19.47
N LEU A 8 -11.73 14.96 -20.57
CA LEU A 8 -11.09 14.88 -21.89
C LEU A 8 -10.52 16.23 -22.32
N LYS A 9 -11.30 17.31 -22.20
CA LYS A 9 -10.83 18.67 -22.52
C LYS A 9 -9.65 19.13 -21.66
N LYS A 10 -9.51 18.64 -20.43
CA LYS A 10 -8.37 18.96 -19.57
C LYS A 10 -7.13 18.19 -20.01
N ILE A 11 -7.28 16.91 -20.35
CA ILE A 11 -6.21 16.04 -20.83
C ILE A 11 -5.69 16.51 -22.20
N GLU A 12 -6.57 16.95 -23.10
CA GLU A 12 -6.16 17.51 -24.40
C GLU A 12 -5.34 18.80 -24.28
N ASN A 13 -5.56 19.59 -23.21
CA ASN A 13 -4.83 20.83 -22.95
C ASN A 13 -3.56 20.62 -22.10
N LEU A 14 -3.27 19.38 -21.68
CA LEU A 14 -2.10 19.06 -20.86
C LEU A 14 -0.86 18.90 -21.75
N SER A 15 0.29 19.30 -21.21
CA SER A 15 1.58 19.10 -21.86
C SER A 15 1.87 17.60 -22.04
N PRO A 16 2.54 17.18 -23.12
CA PRO A 16 2.77 15.77 -23.43
C PRO A 16 3.54 15.02 -22.33
N TYR A 17 4.40 15.71 -21.58
CA TYR A 17 5.11 15.16 -20.43
C TYR A 17 4.19 14.73 -19.27
N LEU A 18 3.04 15.40 -19.12
CA LEU A 18 2.08 15.12 -18.05
C LEU A 18 1.06 14.05 -18.46
N LEU A 19 1.00 13.68 -19.74
CA LEU A 19 0.11 12.60 -20.21
C LEU A 19 0.58 11.25 -19.68
N GLU A 20 1.90 11.04 -19.58
CA GLU A 20 2.49 9.83 -19.00
C GLU A 20 2.12 9.68 -17.52
N GLU A 21 2.24 10.76 -16.73
CA GLU A 21 1.77 10.76 -15.33
C GLU A 21 0.26 10.50 -15.19
N VAL A 22 -0.56 11.01 -16.13
CA VAL A 22 -2.01 10.77 -16.11
C VAL A 22 -2.33 9.31 -16.40
N ASP A 23 -1.62 8.68 -17.34
CA ASP A 23 -1.76 7.26 -17.66
C ASP A 23 -1.36 6.37 -16.47
N ASP A 24 -0.20 6.65 -15.87
CA ASP A 24 0.27 5.99 -14.65
C ASP A 24 -0.75 6.09 -13.51
N TYR A 25 -1.37 7.26 -13.35
CA TYR A 25 -2.37 7.46 -12.30
C TYR A 25 -3.69 6.72 -12.59
N ILE A 26 -4.09 6.62 -13.87
CA ILE A 26 -5.24 5.82 -14.28
C ILE A 26 -5.00 4.34 -13.95
N ASP A 27 -3.81 3.83 -14.28
CA ASP A 27 -3.40 2.47 -13.97
C ASP A 27 -3.36 2.22 -12.46
N PHE A 28 -2.83 3.17 -11.68
CA PHE A 28 -2.87 3.10 -10.22
C PHE A 28 -4.30 3.03 -9.67
N ILE A 29 -5.25 3.81 -10.20
CA ILE A 29 -6.65 3.77 -9.76
C ILE A 29 -7.28 2.41 -10.09
N GLN A 30 -7.02 1.87 -11.28
CA GLN A 30 -7.51 0.55 -11.67
C GLN A 30 -6.94 -0.54 -10.77
N PHE A 31 -5.64 -0.51 -10.52
CA PHE A 31 -4.97 -1.42 -9.60
C PHE A 31 -5.51 -1.30 -8.17
N LYS A 32 -5.73 -0.08 -7.67
CA LYS A 32 -6.31 0.17 -6.34
C LYS A 32 -7.72 -0.42 -6.23
N LYS A 33 -8.54 -0.33 -7.27
CA LYS A 33 -9.88 -0.95 -7.31
C LYS A 33 -9.79 -2.47 -7.25
N VAL A 34 -8.84 -3.07 -7.97
CA VAL A 34 -8.58 -4.52 -7.91
C VAL A 34 -8.06 -4.91 -6.54
N LYS A 35 -7.12 -4.17 -5.96
CA LYS A 35 -6.56 -4.37 -4.62
C LYS A 35 -7.65 -4.30 -3.55
N ASN A 36 -8.51 -3.29 -3.53
CA ASN A 36 -9.63 -3.25 -2.58
C ASN A 36 -10.60 -4.43 -2.70
N ASN A 37 -10.72 -5.05 -3.89
CA ASN A 37 -11.55 -6.24 -4.09
C ASN A 37 -10.80 -7.57 -3.83
N ASN A 38 -9.47 -7.59 -3.90
CA ASN A 38 -8.64 -8.79 -3.70
C ASN A 38 -7.94 -8.86 -2.33
N VAL A 39 -7.94 -7.77 -1.56
CA VAL A 39 -7.23 -7.70 -0.28
C VAL A 39 -8.14 -8.21 0.84
N LYS A 40 -8.28 -9.53 0.89
CA LYS A 40 -8.30 -10.30 2.15
C LYS A 40 -6.85 -10.50 2.64
N ILE A 41 -6.06 -9.42 2.76
CA ILE A 41 -4.71 -9.49 3.34
C ILE A 41 -4.76 -9.39 4.87
N ASP A 42 -5.95 -9.36 5.47
CA ASP A 42 -6.12 -9.26 6.93
C ASP A 42 -5.37 -10.35 7.72
N ASN A 43 -5.03 -11.48 7.10
CA ASN A 43 -4.40 -12.62 7.79
C ASN A 43 -2.88 -12.78 7.56
N ILE A 44 -2.27 -12.06 6.61
CA ILE A 44 -0.83 -12.27 6.32
C ILE A 44 0.04 -11.45 7.27
N THR A 45 -0.37 -10.22 7.60
CA THR A 45 0.41 -9.33 8.47
C THR A 45 0.29 -9.70 9.95
N LEU A 46 -0.86 -10.26 10.39
CA LEU A 46 -1.08 -10.70 11.77
C LEU A 46 -0.27 -11.96 12.13
N ALA A 47 -0.04 -12.86 11.17
CA ALA A 47 0.72 -14.09 11.40
C ALA A 47 2.19 -13.84 11.80
N SER A 48 2.78 -12.73 11.34
CA SER A 48 4.14 -12.35 11.71
C SER A 48 4.27 -11.84 13.14
N GLN A 49 3.20 -11.23 13.72
CA GLN A 49 3.25 -10.71 15.09
C GLN A 49 3.27 -11.83 16.14
N ASP A 50 2.45 -12.86 15.96
CA ASP A 50 2.41 -14.04 16.85
C ASP A 50 3.67 -14.91 16.72
N SER A 51 4.33 -14.88 15.57
CA SER A 51 5.59 -15.61 15.36
C SER A 51 6.79 -14.87 15.98
N LEU A 52 6.85 -13.53 15.89
CA LEU A 52 7.92 -12.73 16.51
C LEU A 52 7.86 -12.72 18.04
N SER A 53 6.65 -12.73 18.61
CA SER A 53 6.45 -12.66 20.07
C SER A 53 6.90 -13.93 20.80
N LYS A 54 6.97 -15.07 20.10
CA LYS A 54 7.48 -16.33 20.67
C LYS A 54 9.00 -16.34 20.83
N ASP A 55 9.73 -15.63 19.98
CA ASP A 55 11.20 -15.58 20.04
C ASP A 55 11.72 -14.52 21.03
N TRP A 56 10.86 -13.64 21.55
CA TRP A 56 11.23 -12.51 22.41
C TRP A 56 11.22 -12.79 23.92
N LEU A 57 10.76 -13.96 24.37
CA LEU A 57 10.57 -14.28 25.80
C LEU A 57 11.55 -15.33 26.31
N LYS A 58 12.81 -15.28 25.86
CA LYS A 58 13.84 -16.17 26.40
C LYS A 58 14.33 -15.65 27.76
N PRO A 59 14.34 -16.49 28.81
CA PRO A 59 14.82 -16.09 30.13
C PRO A 59 16.31 -15.72 30.09
N GLU A 60 17.07 -16.26 29.14
CA GLU A 60 18.48 -15.93 28.93
C GLU A 60 18.69 -14.47 28.49
N GLU A 61 17.73 -13.88 27.76
CA GLU A 61 17.80 -12.47 27.37
C GLU A 61 17.51 -11.56 28.57
N ASN A 62 16.57 -11.90 29.46
CA ASN A 62 16.34 -11.11 30.66
C ASN A 62 17.58 -11.01 31.58
N GLU A 63 18.43 -12.03 31.62
CA GLU A 63 19.72 -11.95 32.32
C GLU A 63 20.72 -11.03 31.61
N ALA A 64 20.78 -11.08 30.27
CA ALA A 64 21.68 -10.25 29.48
C ALA A 64 21.34 -8.74 29.52
N TRP A 65 20.06 -8.40 29.74
CA TRP A 65 19.59 -7.01 29.83
C TRP A 65 19.50 -6.48 31.27
N ALA A 66 19.78 -7.31 32.29
CA ALA A 66 19.74 -6.89 33.68
C ALA A 66 20.95 -6.04 34.12
N ASP A 67 22.03 -6.04 33.32
CA ASP A 67 23.31 -5.39 33.63
C ASP A 67 23.65 -4.24 32.65
N LEU A 68 22.63 -3.66 32.00
CA LEU A 68 22.73 -2.61 30.98
C LEU A 68 21.91 -1.37 31.39
#